data_AF-A0A1Y4SQW9-F1
#
_entry.id   AF-A0A1Y4SQW9-F1
#
_cell.length_a   1.000
_cell.length_b   1.000
_cell.length_c   1.000
_cell.angle_alpha   90.00
_cell.angle_beta   90.00
_cell.angle_gamma   90.00
#
_symmetry.space_group_name_H-M   'P 1'
#
loop_
_entity.id
_entity.type
_entity.pdbx_description
1 polymer ?
#
loop_
_entity_poly.entity_id
_entity_poly.type
_entity_poly.pdbx_seq_one_letter_code
_entity_poly.pdbx_strand_id
1 'polypeptide(L)'
;MKHPKSVSQKHMGIIILGMVILFIAIYIVVWRMELKLIDGGHMVLEVGEELSHDVEDYLNLTWYLPSERDNIIDDCQLTLNDIVYLDEHQQYPDIGEYQGTITYDDQTYPIDIQVVDEIAPIIQCQETVAYGSQDFQVEDIIDVSDNSQDDCDVQIDGDVDVSKLGTYTLNVKAIDSSQNIAEKTFDVEVTDQTAPQITMKPQIAYLYEKFDVLENVRAKDNVDGDCTKDIQVSGEVNVQKAGTYYLTYTVQDQAGNQAKVKREVVVKERETSYRINNVPMVLQLPDYHNGCESASSTMLLQYYGYDITLPEVIKKVPIIPLEYKDGRLYGADPHVAFTGSMSSRGYGIYVEPMVDVLETIINEQKGKHQVKNLTGSSLDDLLTYVEMGHPIQIWATASLQTYEQSGKQEWYIKTLDGQYTDEKVTFPVSEHCLVLIGFNDEHVILNNPLQGITIWDKEAFEIAYKDMGSQAIMIEE
;
A
#
# COMPACT_ATOMS: atom_id res chain seq x y z
N MET A 1 -71.36 -23.57 -86.41
CA MET A 1 -70.43 -22.57 -85.85
C MET A 1 -70.12 -22.95 -84.42
N LYS A 2 -68.86 -23.27 -84.09
CA LYS A 2 -68.43 -23.65 -82.74
C LYS A 2 -68.32 -22.40 -81.85
N HIS A 3 -68.95 -22.42 -80.68
CA HIS A 3 -68.70 -21.45 -79.60
C HIS A 3 -67.24 -21.58 -79.12
N PRO A 4 -66.54 -20.47 -78.82
CA PRO A 4 -65.23 -20.53 -78.19
C PRO A 4 -65.39 -21.02 -76.74
N LYS A 5 -64.59 -22.02 -76.37
CA LYS A 5 -64.56 -22.59 -75.02
C LYS A 5 -64.10 -21.53 -74.02
N SER A 6 -64.83 -21.37 -72.92
CA SER A 6 -64.37 -20.58 -71.78
C SER A 6 -63.11 -21.22 -71.20
N VAL A 7 -62.08 -20.40 -70.97
CA VAL A 7 -60.86 -20.82 -70.27
C VAL A 7 -61.28 -21.20 -68.84
N SER A 8 -61.07 -22.46 -68.48
CA SER A 8 -61.32 -23.01 -67.15
C SER A 8 -60.56 -22.23 -66.08
N GLN A 9 -61.18 -21.92 -64.94
CA GLN A 9 -60.54 -21.28 -63.77
C GLN A 9 -59.21 -21.96 -63.37
N LYS A 10 -59.05 -23.28 -63.59
CA LYS A 10 -57.78 -24.00 -63.36
C LYS A 10 -56.66 -23.59 -64.32
N HIS A 11 -56.99 -23.33 -65.59
CA HIS A 11 -56.00 -22.87 -66.58
C HIS A 11 -55.61 -21.41 -66.33
N MET A 12 -56.56 -20.57 -65.91
CA MET A 12 -56.27 -19.20 -65.46
C MET A 12 -55.34 -19.19 -64.23
N GLY A 13 -55.59 -20.07 -63.26
CA GLY A 13 -54.73 -20.23 -62.08
C GLY A 13 -53.30 -20.70 -62.40
N ILE A 14 -53.13 -21.60 -63.37
CA ILE A 14 -51.80 -22.06 -63.83
C ILE A 14 -51.05 -20.94 -64.59
N ILE A 15 -51.76 -20.15 -65.40
CA ILE A 15 -51.17 -19.00 -66.11
C ILE A 15 -50.76 -17.91 -65.11
N ILE A 16 -51.61 -17.60 -64.13
CA ILE A 16 -51.30 -16.65 -63.06
C ILE A 16 -50.11 -17.16 -62.22
N LEU A 17 -50.09 -18.44 -61.85
CA LEU A 17 -48.96 -19.03 -61.13
C LEU A 17 -47.66 -18.99 -61.95
N GLY A 18 -47.73 -19.29 -63.26
CA GLY A 18 -46.57 -19.18 -64.16
C GLY A 18 -46.08 -17.75 -64.32
N MET A 19 -46.99 -16.77 -64.40
CA MET A 19 -46.66 -15.35 -64.41
C MET A 19 -46.05 -14.88 -63.09
N VAL A 20 -46.55 -15.36 -61.95
CA VAL A 20 -45.99 -15.08 -60.62
C VAL A 20 -44.59 -15.68 -60.47
N ILE A 21 -44.39 -16.93 -60.88
CA ILE A 21 -43.07 -17.58 -60.87
C ILE A 21 -42.11 -16.83 -61.79
N LEU A 22 -42.55 -16.43 -62.98
CA LEU A 22 -41.73 -15.65 -63.91
C LEU A 22 -41.39 -14.26 -63.34
N PHE A 23 -42.35 -13.59 -62.71
CA PHE A 23 -42.11 -12.31 -62.02
C PHE A 23 -41.12 -12.48 -60.88
N ILE A 24 -41.25 -13.53 -60.07
CA ILE A 24 -40.30 -13.86 -59.00
C ILE A 24 -38.92 -14.17 -59.58
N ALA A 25 -38.83 -14.93 -60.67
CA ALA A 25 -37.57 -15.26 -61.33
C ALA A 25 -36.89 -14.00 -61.92
N ILE A 26 -37.65 -13.15 -62.60
CA ILE A 26 -37.17 -11.85 -63.11
C ILE A 26 -36.73 -10.97 -61.94
N TYR A 27 -37.50 -10.94 -60.85
CA TYR A 27 -37.18 -10.16 -59.66
C TYR A 27 -35.89 -10.65 -58.99
N ILE A 28 -35.69 -11.97 -58.84
CA ILE A 28 -34.45 -12.56 -58.33
C ILE A 28 -33.27 -12.23 -59.24
N VAL A 29 -33.42 -12.37 -60.56
CA VAL A 29 -32.37 -12.05 -61.52
C VAL A 29 -31.98 -10.57 -61.42
N VAL A 30 -32.96 -9.66 -61.40
CA VAL A 30 -32.72 -8.21 -61.26
C VAL A 30 -32.06 -7.89 -59.92
N TRP A 31 -32.45 -8.55 -58.83
CA TRP A 31 -31.83 -8.37 -57.51
C TRP A 31 -30.43 -8.99 -57.37
N ARG A 32 -30.03 -9.85 -58.31
CA ARG A 32 -28.70 -10.47 -58.39
C ARG A 32 -27.81 -9.86 -59.47
N MET A 33 -28.23 -8.79 -60.14
CA MET A 33 -27.44 -8.15 -61.21
C MET A 33 -26.20 -7.42 -60.68
N GLU A 34 -26.25 -6.93 -59.43
CA GLU A 34 -25.16 -6.22 -58.76
C GLU A 34 -25.10 -6.69 -57.30
N LEU A 35 -23.89 -6.72 -56.74
CA LEU A 35 -23.70 -6.97 -55.31
C LEU A 35 -24.31 -5.80 -54.53
N LYS A 36 -24.95 -6.09 -53.39
CA LYS A 36 -25.54 -5.05 -52.54
C LYS A 36 -24.85 -5.05 -51.20
N LEU A 37 -24.48 -3.86 -50.73
CA LEU A 37 -24.01 -3.66 -49.37
C LEU A 37 -25.21 -3.61 -48.40
N ILE A 38 -24.96 -3.99 -47.15
CA ILE A 38 -25.89 -3.72 -46.04
C ILE A 38 -25.99 -2.20 -45.88
N ASP A 39 -27.21 -1.69 -45.74
CA ASP A 39 -27.52 -0.25 -45.61
C ASP A 39 -26.83 0.68 -46.62
N GLY A 40 -26.53 0.16 -47.82
CA GLY A 40 -25.89 0.92 -48.88
C GLY A 40 -24.38 1.17 -48.67
N GLY A 41 -23.76 0.49 -47.71
CA GLY A 41 -22.36 0.65 -47.34
C GLY A 41 -22.13 1.61 -46.20
N HIS A 42 -23.19 2.18 -45.62
CA HIS A 42 -23.10 3.04 -44.44
C HIS A 42 -23.10 2.19 -43.16
N MET A 43 -22.12 2.43 -42.30
CA MET A 43 -21.99 1.78 -40.99
C MET A 43 -21.76 2.86 -39.93
N VAL A 44 -22.40 2.69 -38.78
CA VAL A 44 -22.14 3.49 -37.59
C VAL A 44 -21.55 2.55 -36.54
N LEU A 45 -20.43 2.94 -35.95
CA LEU A 45 -19.71 2.17 -34.93
C LEU A 45 -19.56 3.04 -33.70
N GLU A 46 -19.81 2.48 -32.51
CA GLU A 46 -19.54 3.18 -31.27
C GLU A 46 -18.03 3.11 -30.94
N VAL A 47 -17.44 4.18 -30.45
CA VAL A 47 -16.04 4.16 -30.02
C VAL A 47 -15.83 3.10 -28.93
N GLY A 48 -14.78 2.29 -29.06
CA GLY A 48 -14.57 1.13 -28.18
C GLY A 48 -15.15 -0.20 -28.71
N GLU A 49 -15.92 -0.19 -29.81
CA GLU A 49 -16.37 -1.42 -30.47
C GLU A 49 -15.34 -1.95 -31.49
N GLU A 50 -15.38 -3.28 -31.71
CA GLU A 50 -14.56 -3.94 -32.72
C GLU A 50 -15.18 -3.81 -34.11
N LEU A 51 -14.41 -3.30 -35.07
CA LEU A 51 -14.80 -3.30 -36.48
C LEU A 51 -14.56 -4.69 -37.09
N SER A 52 -15.58 -5.28 -37.71
CA SER A 52 -15.45 -6.60 -38.35
C SER A 52 -14.54 -6.55 -39.59
N HIS A 53 -13.72 -7.58 -39.76
CA HIS A 53 -12.92 -7.80 -40.97
C HIS A 53 -13.55 -8.81 -41.93
N ASP A 54 -14.68 -9.40 -41.54
CA ASP A 54 -15.38 -10.38 -42.33
C ASP A 54 -16.26 -9.68 -43.36
N VAL A 55 -15.97 -9.89 -44.66
CA VAL A 55 -16.72 -9.25 -45.76
C VAL A 55 -18.22 -9.52 -45.70
N GLU A 56 -18.64 -10.64 -45.09
CA GLU A 56 -20.06 -10.98 -44.95
C GLU A 56 -20.84 -9.99 -44.08
N ASP A 57 -20.18 -9.32 -43.13
CA ASP A 57 -20.80 -8.31 -42.26
C ASP A 57 -21.14 -7.01 -43.00
N TYR A 58 -20.66 -6.86 -44.23
CA TYR A 58 -20.90 -5.70 -45.09
C TYR A 58 -21.82 -6.00 -46.28
N LEU A 59 -22.09 -7.28 -46.57
CA LEU A 59 -22.76 -7.72 -47.81
C LEU A 59 -24.18 -8.23 -47.57
N ASN A 60 -25.13 -7.70 -48.34
CA ASN A 60 -26.50 -8.21 -48.37
C ASN A 60 -26.62 -9.40 -49.32
N LEU A 61 -26.31 -10.60 -48.80
CA LEU A 61 -26.32 -11.85 -49.56
C LEU A 61 -27.66 -12.62 -49.48
N THR A 62 -28.74 -11.97 -49.02
CA THR A 62 -30.05 -12.60 -48.75
C THR A 62 -30.59 -13.42 -49.92
N TRP A 63 -30.37 -12.96 -51.15
CA TRP A 63 -30.91 -13.57 -52.37
C TRP A 63 -29.98 -14.60 -53.04
N TYR A 64 -28.84 -14.93 -52.43
CA TYR A 64 -27.85 -15.87 -52.94
C TYR A 64 -28.00 -17.26 -52.29
N LEU A 65 -27.73 -18.32 -53.05
CA LEU A 65 -27.67 -19.69 -52.54
C LEU A 65 -26.39 -19.87 -51.70
N PRO A 66 -26.36 -20.78 -50.71
CA PRO A 66 -25.19 -20.95 -49.84
C PRO A 66 -23.86 -21.08 -50.60
N SER A 67 -23.80 -21.95 -51.61
CA SER A 67 -22.59 -22.12 -52.43
C SER A 67 -22.19 -20.90 -53.26
N GLU A 68 -23.14 -20.01 -53.56
CA GLU A 68 -22.84 -18.74 -54.25
C GLU A 68 -22.32 -17.70 -53.25
N ARG A 69 -22.81 -17.72 -52.00
CA ARG A 69 -22.33 -16.84 -50.92
C ARG A 69 -20.87 -17.11 -50.60
N ASP A 70 -20.52 -18.38 -50.41
CA ASP A 70 -19.15 -18.79 -50.08
C ASP A 70 -18.17 -18.33 -51.17
N ASN A 71 -18.51 -18.51 -52.45
CA ASN A 71 -17.69 -18.03 -53.56
C ASN A 71 -17.58 -16.49 -53.60
N ILE A 72 -18.69 -15.78 -53.34
CA ILE A 72 -18.67 -14.31 -53.30
C ILE A 72 -17.78 -13.81 -52.16
N ILE A 73 -17.86 -14.44 -50.98
CA ILE A 73 -17.06 -14.09 -49.80
C ILE A 73 -15.57 -14.34 -50.09
N ASP A 74 -15.22 -15.50 -50.64
CA ASP A 74 -13.84 -15.89 -50.96
C ASP A 74 -13.20 -14.97 -52.03
N ASP A 75 -13.98 -14.49 -53.00
CA ASP A 75 -13.51 -13.63 -54.09
C ASP A 75 -13.59 -12.13 -53.77
N CYS A 76 -14.26 -11.73 -52.68
CA CYS A 76 -14.32 -10.34 -52.23
C CYS A 76 -13.02 -9.89 -51.56
N GLN A 77 -12.61 -8.65 -51.82
CA GLN A 77 -11.51 -8.00 -51.11
C GLN A 77 -12.00 -6.76 -50.38
N LEU A 78 -11.95 -6.78 -49.05
CA LEU A 78 -12.17 -5.59 -48.20
C LEU A 78 -10.88 -4.78 -48.09
N THR A 79 -10.96 -3.49 -48.35
CA THR A 79 -9.89 -2.52 -48.09
C THR A 79 -10.46 -1.38 -47.27
N LEU A 80 -9.94 -1.17 -46.07
CA LEU A 80 -10.31 -0.05 -45.19
C LEU A 80 -9.19 1.00 -45.28
N ASN A 81 -9.50 2.19 -45.78
CA ASN A 81 -8.50 3.25 -45.94
C ASN A 81 -8.44 4.11 -44.67
N ASP A 82 -7.22 4.48 -44.25
CA ASP A 82 -6.96 5.44 -43.17
C ASP A 82 -7.49 5.08 -41.76
N ILE A 83 -8.08 3.88 -41.58
CA ILE A 83 -8.34 3.31 -40.25
C ILE A 83 -7.05 2.65 -39.77
N VAL A 84 -6.38 3.26 -38.79
CA VAL A 84 -5.24 2.64 -38.10
C VAL A 84 -5.82 1.61 -37.12
N TYR A 85 -6.11 0.39 -37.58
CA TYR A 85 -6.58 -0.69 -36.72
C TYR A 85 -5.72 -1.96 -36.75
N LEU A 86 -5.41 -2.41 -35.53
CA LEU A 86 -4.80 -3.67 -35.09
C LEU A 86 -3.31 -3.86 -35.42
N ASP A 87 -2.46 -3.28 -34.54
CA ASP A 87 -1.38 -4.08 -33.98
C ASP A 87 -1.80 -4.70 -32.63
N GLU A 88 -0.93 -5.51 -32.07
CA GLU A 88 -1.05 -6.29 -30.83
C GLU A 88 -1.31 -5.45 -29.54
N HIS A 89 -1.64 -4.14 -29.64
CA HIS A 89 -1.75 -3.20 -28.51
C HIS A 89 -3.13 -2.52 -28.29
N GLN A 90 -4.23 -2.96 -28.94
CA GLN A 90 -5.63 -2.60 -28.59
C GLN A 90 -5.99 -1.08 -28.56
N GLN A 91 -5.78 -0.33 -29.65
CA GLN A 91 -6.18 1.09 -29.70
C GLN A 91 -7.43 1.33 -30.57
N TYR A 92 -8.49 1.89 -29.94
CA TYR A 92 -9.73 2.60 -30.44
C TYR A 92 -9.67 3.30 -31.83
N PRO A 93 -10.60 3.25 -32.83
CA PRO A 93 -10.49 4.20 -33.93
C PRO A 93 -11.00 5.53 -33.40
N ASP A 94 -10.31 6.63 -33.72
CA ASP A 94 -10.76 7.96 -33.28
C ASP A 94 -12.15 8.27 -33.86
N ILE A 95 -12.92 9.12 -33.18
CA ILE A 95 -14.21 9.60 -33.68
C ILE A 95 -14.00 10.29 -35.04
N GLY A 96 -14.79 9.90 -36.04
CA GLY A 96 -14.62 10.43 -37.39
C GLY A 96 -15.32 9.64 -38.48
N GLU A 97 -15.12 10.11 -39.71
CA GLU A 97 -15.61 9.45 -40.92
C GLU A 97 -14.45 8.77 -41.63
N TYR A 98 -14.65 7.49 -41.94
CA TYR A 98 -13.69 6.63 -42.60
C TYR A 98 -14.27 6.04 -43.88
N GLN A 99 -13.40 5.69 -44.80
CA GLN A 99 -13.77 5.23 -46.13
C GLN A 99 -13.16 3.86 -46.38
N GLY A 100 -14.00 2.89 -46.70
CA GLY A 100 -13.62 1.55 -47.12
C GLY A 100 -14.08 1.25 -48.53
N THR A 101 -13.62 0.12 -49.06
CA THR A 101 -14.08 -0.42 -50.34
C THR A 101 -14.14 -1.93 -50.27
N ILE A 102 -15.18 -2.52 -50.86
CA ILE A 102 -15.22 -3.94 -51.24
C ILE A 102 -15.01 -4.02 -52.74
N THR A 103 -14.08 -4.86 -53.16
CA THR A 103 -13.87 -5.17 -54.58
C THR A 103 -14.35 -6.59 -54.88
N TYR A 104 -15.20 -6.72 -55.90
CA TYR A 104 -15.74 -8.00 -56.38
C TYR A 104 -16.03 -7.90 -57.88
N ASP A 105 -15.54 -8.87 -58.67
CA ASP A 105 -15.73 -8.94 -60.13
C ASP A 105 -15.39 -7.63 -60.88
N ASP A 106 -14.19 -7.09 -60.62
CA ASP A 106 -13.68 -5.81 -61.15
C ASP A 106 -14.56 -4.56 -60.84
N GLN A 107 -15.55 -4.70 -59.96
CA GLN A 107 -16.37 -3.60 -59.44
C GLN A 107 -15.96 -3.25 -58.01
N THR A 108 -16.05 -1.96 -57.70
CA THR A 108 -15.73 -1.42 -56.37
C THR A 108 -16.99 -0.84 -55.74
N TYR A 109 -17.25 -1.26 -54.51
CA TYR A 109 -18.39 -0.85 -53.70
C TYR A 109 -17.85 -0.03 -52.52
N PRO A 110 -18.12 1.28 -52.44
CA PRO A 110 -17.64 2.11 -51.34
C PRO A 110 -18.37 1.78 -50.03
N ILE A 111 -17.65 1.85 -48.92
CA ILE A 111 -18.16 1.74 -47.55
C ILE A 111 -17.85 3.06 -46.84
N ASP A 112 -18.85 3.62 -46.19
CA ASP A 112 -18.73 4.78 -45.33
C ASP A 112 -18.89 4.32 -43.87
N ILE A 113 -17.84 4.47 -43.06
CA ILE A 113 -17.86 4.11 -41.64
C ILE A 113 -17.84 5.39 -40.83
N GLN A 114 -18.84 5.57 -39.97
CA GLN A 114 -18.91 6.69 -39.04
C GLN A 114 -18.67 6.15 -37.62
N VAL A 115 -17.53 6.52 -37.04
CA VAL A 115 -17.27 6.24 -35.63
C VAL A 115 -17.85 7.40 -34.82
N VAL A 116 -18.79 7.09 -33.94
CA VAL A 116 -19.48 8.04 -33.06
C VAL A 116 -19.28 7.63 -31.62
N ASP A 117 -19.63 8.54 -30.73
CA ASP A 117 -19.66 8.31 -29.30
C ASP A 117 -21.01 8.83 -28.79
N GLU A 118 -21.92 7.91 -28.51
CA GLU A 118 -23.27 8.16 -28.00
C GLU A 118 -23.45 7.63 -26.57
N ILE A 119 -22.45 6.97 -26.01
CA ILE A 119 -22.45 6.43 -24.65
C ILE A 119 -22.04 7.53 -23.67
N ALA A 120 -22.81 7.65 -22.59
CA ALA A 120 -22.46 8.58 -21.52
C ALA A 120 -21.42 7.98 -20.56
N PRO A 121 -20.61 8.82 -19.90
CA PRO A 121 -19.61 8.37 -18.94
C PRO A 121 -20.20 7.57 -17.78
N ILE A 122 -19.38 6.69 -17.21
CA ILE A 122 -19.70 5.93 -16.00
C ILE A 122 -19.08 6.61 -14.80
N ILE A 123 -19.92 7.02 -13.85
CA ILE A 123 -19.49 7.60 -12.56
C ILE A 123 -19.59 6.53 -11.46
N GLN A 124 -18.51 6.34 -10.71
CA GLN A 124 -18.42 5.51 -9.50
C GLN A 124 -18.00 6.37 -8.30
N CYS A 125 -18.38 5.95 -7.09
CA CYS A 125 -18.08 6.68 -5.86
C CYS A 125 -17.73 5.71 -4.72
N GLN A 126 -16.71 6.04 -3.93
CA GLN A 126 -16.48 5.40 -2.63
C GLN A 126 -17.44 5.99 -1.59
N GLU A 127 -18.48 5.22 -1.24
CA GLU A 127 -19.59 5.69 -0.38
C GLU A 127 -19.26 5.77 1.12
N THR A 128 -18.04 5.41 1.54
CA THR A 128 -17.63 5.50 2.96
C THR A 128 -16.24 6.10 3.11
N VAL A 129 -16.08 7.03 4.05
CA VAL A 129 -14.82 7.73 4.33
C VAL A 129 -14.54 7.69 5.83
N ALA A 130 -13.27 7.53 6.21
CA ALA A 130 -12.87 7.50 7.61
C ALA A 130 -12.88 8.89 8.24
N TYR A 131 -13.42 8.99 9.45
CA TYR A 131 -13.38 10.19 10.28
C TYR A 131 -11.94 10.70 10.49
N GLY A 132 -11.72 11.98 10.27
CA GLY A 132 -10.43 12.64 10.53
C GLY A 132 -9.33 12.32 9.52
N SER A 133 -9.68 11.77 8.35
CA SER A 133 -8.75 11.53 7.25
C SER A 133 -7.94 12.79 6.91
N GLN A 134 -6.61 12.68 6.93
CA GLN A 134 -5.71 13.78 6.60
C GLN A 134 -5.71 14.03 5.09
N ASP A 135 -5.63 15.29 4.69
CA ASP A 135 -5.53 15.74 3.28
C ASP A 135 -6.66 15.29 2.33
N PHE A 136 -7.77 14.78 2.87
CA PHE A 136 -8.92 14.30 2.09
C PHE A 136 -9.44 15.33 1.08
N GLN A 137 -9.55 14.94 -0.19
CA GLN A 137 -10.24 15.68 -1.24
C GLN A 137 -11.45 14.88 -1.74
N VAL A 138 -12.54 15.57 -2.10
CA VAL A 138 -13.77 14.92 -2.56
C VAL A 138 -13.59 14.23 -3.92
N GLU A 139 -12.64 14.70 -4.72
CA GLU A 139 -12.26 14.13 -6.00
C GLU A 139 -11.64 12.73 -5.85
N ASP A 140 -10.99 12.44 -4.72
CA ASP A 140 -10.31 11.15 -4.48
C ASP A 140 -11.29 9.98 -4.36
N ILE A 141 -12.57 10.25 -4.07
CA ILE A 141 -13.61 9.23 -3.92
C ILE A 141 -14.50 9.09 -5.16
N ILE A 142 -14.26 9.87 -6.22
CA ILE A 142 -15.05 9.83 -7.46
C ILE A 142 -14.17 9.31 -8.59
N ASP A 143 -14.64 8.24 -9.26
CA ASP A 143 -13.98 7.69 -10.45
C ASP A 143 -14.93 7.81 -11.65
N VAL A 144 -14.41 8.34 -12.75
CA VAL A 144 -15.18 8.59 -13.97
C VAL A 144 -14.43 7.98 -15.15
N SER A 145 -15.11 7.12 -15.89
CA SER A 145 -14.56 6.43 -17.05
C SER A 145 -15.53 6.48 -18.22
N ASP A 146 -15.00 6.50 -19.44
CA ASP A 146 -15.77 6.51 -20.68
C ASP A 146 -15.21 5.51 -21.71
N ASN A 147 -16.02 5.08 -22.67
CA ASN A 147 -15.60 4.15 -23.75
C ASN A 147 -14.65 4.81 -24.77
N SER A 148 -14.71 6.13 -24.94
CA SER A 148 -13.77 6.89 -25.76
C SER A 148 -12.34 6.89 -25.20
N GLN A 149 -12.18 6.62 -23.89
CA GLN A 149 -10.95 6.74 -23.12
C GLN A 149 -10.40 8.17 -23.00
N ASP A 150 -11.13 9.17 -23.48
CA ASP A 150 -10.81 10.58 -23.28
C ASP A 150 -11.17 11.04 -21.86
N ASP A 151 -10.47 12.07 -21.37
CA ASP A 151 -10.77 12.70 -20.08
C ASP A 151 -12.16 13.37 -20.11
N CYS A 152 -12.96 13.13 -19.07
CA CYS A 152 -14.27 13.75 -18.88
C CYS A 152 -14.19 15.07 -18.08
N ASP A 153 -15.04 16.05 -18.40
CA ASP A 153 -15.29 17.22 -17.54
C ASP A 153 -16.19 16.81 -16.38
N VAL A 154 -15.63 16.77 -15.16
CA VAL A 154 -16.32 16.34 -13.94
C VAL A 154 -16.66 17.54 -13.06
N GLN A 155 -17.94 17.67 -12.73
CA GLN A 155 -18.48 18.71 -11.86
C GLN A 155 -19.10 18.04 -10.63
N ILE A 156 -18.59 18.38 -9.45
CA ILE A 156 -19.05 17.86 -8.17
C ILE A 156 -19.74 19.00 -7.42
N ASP A 157 -21.03 18.82 -7.11
CA ASP A 157 -21.81 19.71 -6.24
C ASP A 157 -22.07 19.02 -4.90
N GLY A 158 -21.48 19.58 -3.84
CA GLY A 158 -21.45 19.01 -2.49
C GLY A 158 -20.04 19.04 -1.92
N ASP A 159 -19.93 18.73 -0.62
CA ASP A 159 -18.66 18.62 0.09
C ASP A 159 -18.82 17.58 1.21
N VAL A 160 -17.72 16.94 1.60
CA VAL A 160 -17.69 15.91 2.66
C VAL A 160 -16.78 16.38 3.79
N ASP A 161 -17.37 16.83 4.89
CA ASP A 161 -16.63 17.27 6.07
C ASP A 161 -16.18 16.07 6.92
N VAL A 162 -14.99 15.55 6.63
CA VAL A 162 -14.41 14.40 7.35
C VAL A 162 -14.12 14.66 8.83
N SER A 163 -14.23 15.91 9.30
CA SER A 163 -14.12 16.24 10.73
C SER A 163 -15.42 16.01 11.52
N LYS A 164 -16.50 15.63 10.82
CA LYS A 164 -17.83 15.36 11.40
C LYS A 164 -18.40 14.07 10.84
N LEU A 165 -18.78 13.17 11.74
CA LEU A 165 -19.53 11.97 11.38
C LEU A 165 -20.89 12.34 10.78
N GLY A 166 -21.35 11.55 9.81
CA GLY A 166 -22.67 11.71 9.20
C GLY A 166 -22.67 11.36 7.71
N THR A 167 -23.84 11.54 7.10
CA THR A 167 -24.07 11.31 5.67
C THR A 167 -24.05 12.64 4.93
N TYR A 168 -23.31 12.69 3.83
CA TYR A 168 -23.13 13.84 2.96
C TYR A 168 -23.60 13.46 1.56
N THR A 169 -24.40 14.32 0.94
CA THR A 169 -24.91 14.06 -0.41
C THR A 169 -24.06 14.80 -1.43
N LEU A 170 -23.58 14.08 -2.44
CA LEU A 170 -22.85 14.61 -3.59
C LEU A 170 -23.67 14.43 -4.85
N ASN A 171 -23.74 15.48 -5.67
CA ASN A 171 -24.27 15.40 -7.03
C ASN A 171 -23.11 15.53 -8.00
N VAL A 172 -22.86 14.48 -8.77
CA VAL A 172 -21.74 14.43 -9.71
C VAL A 172 -22.30 14.43 -11.13
N LYS A 173 -21.74 15.31 -11.95
CA LYS A 173 -22.00 15.39 -13.38
C LYS A 173 -20.70 15.17 -14.14
N ALA A 174 -20.71 14.25 -15.08
CA ALA A 174 -19.61 14.01 -16.01
C ALA A 174 -20.08 14.28 -17.44
N ILE A 175 -19.23 14.94 -18.22
CA ILE A 175 -19.45 15.24 -19.64
C ILE A 175 -18.20 14.77 -20.41
N ASP A 176 -18.38 13.88 -21.38
CA ASP A 176 -17.27 13.45 -22.26
C ASP A 176 -16.94 14.50 -23.35
N SER A 177 -15.96 14.16 -24.18
CA SER A 177 -15.53 14.98 -25.33
C SER A 177 -16.64 15.13 -26.39
N SER A 178 -17.54 14.16 -26.51
CA SER A 178 -18.68 14.11 -27.45
C SER A 178 -19.95 14.78 -26.94
N GLN A 179 -19.92 15.31 -25.71
CA GLN A 179 -21.03 15.97 -25.01
C GLN A 179 -22.13 15.02 -24.51
N ASN A 180 -21.88 13.71 -24.37
CA ASN A 180 -22.79 12.85 -23.62
C ASN A 180 -22.63 13.14 -22.11
N ILE A 181 -23.73 12.97 -21.36
CA ILE A 181 -23.83 13.45 -19.98
C ILE A 181 -24.30 12.32 -19.07
N ALA A 182 -23.56 12.12 -17.98
CA ALA A 182 -23.99 11.32 -16.84
C ALA A 182 -24.17 12.19 -15.60
N GLU A 183 -25.28 12.00 -14.88
CA GLU A 183 -25.54 12.65 -13.60
C GLU A 183 -25.90 11.57 -12.56
N LYS A 184 -25.22 11.56 -11.42
CA LYS A 184 -25.50 10.66 -10.30
C LYS A 184 -25.47 11.39 -8.97
N THR A 185 -26.32 10.94 -8.05
CA THR A 185 -26.30 11.38 -6.65
C THR A 185 -25.78 10.25 -5.79
N PHE A 186 -24.82 10.55 -4.91
CA PHE A 186 -24.24 9.63 -3.94
C PHE A 186 -24.46 10.13 -2.53
N ASP A 187 -24.77 9.20 -1.61
CA ASP A 187 -24.74 9.46 -0.18
C ASP A 187 -23.45 8.87 0.39
N VAL A 188 -22.52 9.74 0.78
CA VAL A 188 -21.22 9.38 1.34
C VAL A 188 -21.29 9.43 2.86
N GLU A 189 -20.96 8.34 3.53
CA GLU A 189 -20.97 8.24 4.98
C GLU A 189 -19.56 8.43 5.57
N VAL A 190 -19.38 9.46 6.39
CA VAL A 190 -18.19 9.61 7.23
C VAL A 190 -18.39 8.80 8.49
N THR A 191 -17.67 7.68 8.59
CA THR A 191 -17.78 6.70 9.67
C THR A 191 -16.48 6.59 10.45
N ASP A 192 -16.58 6.13 11.69
CA ASP A 192 -15.40 5.79 12.46
C ASP A 192 -14.90 4.41 12.07
N GLN A 193 -13.69 4.36 11.54
CA GLN A 193 -13.04 3.15 11.03
C GLN A 193 -11.72 2.86 11.75
N THR A 194 -11.39 3.65 12.78
CA THR A 194 -10.11 3.53 13.50
C THR A 194 -10.33 2.70 14.75
N ALA A 195 -9.52 1.66 14.95
CA ALA A 195 -9.57 0.91 16.20
C ALA A 195 -8.95 1.69 17.36
N PRO A 196 -9.42 1.51 18.60
CA PRO A 196 -8.81 2.18 19.75
C PRO A 196 -7.34 1.78 19.96
N GLN A 197 -6.54 2.69 20.48
CA GLN A 197 -5.16 2.41 20.85
C GLN A 197 -5.07 1.99 22.33
N ILE A 198 -4.58 0.78 22.60
CA ILE A 198 -4.27 0.31 23.97
C ILE A 198 -2.82 0.66 24.31
N THR A 199 -2.60 1.40 25.40
CA THR A 199 -1.28 1.71 25.94
C THR A 199 -1.10 1.04 27.29
N MET A 200 0.02 0.34 27.48
CA MET A 200 0.36 -0.29 28.76
C MET A 200 1.85 -0.27 29.05
N LYS A 201 2.21 -0.24 30.35
CA LYS A 201 3.59 -0.37 30.85
C LYS A 201 3.92 -1.84 31.17
N PRO A 202 5.20 -2.24 31.17
CA PRO A 202 5.59 -3.55 31.69
C PRO A 202 5.17 -3.69 33.16
N GLN A 203 4.90 -4.92 33.61
CA GLN A 203 4.52 -5.19 34.99
C GLN A 203 4.90 -6.61 35.37
N ILE A 204 5.50 -6.74 36.56
CA ILE A 204 5.85 -8.01 37.18
C ILE A 204 4.83 -8.32 38.27
N ALA A 205 4.47 -9.59 38.39
CA ALA A 205 3.72 -10.11 39.50
C ALA A 205 4.68 -10.74 40.51
N TYR A 206 4.56 -10.40 41.79
CA TYR A 206 5.37 -11.03 42.83
C TYR A 206 4.60 -12.16 43.51
N LEU A 207 5.31 -13.24 43.84
CA LEU A 207 4.72 -14.41 44.48
C LEU A 207 3.95 -14.01 45.74
N TYR A 208 2.72 -14.51 45.85
CA TYR A 208 1.80 -14.30 46.97
C TYR A 208 1.31 -12.86 47.16
N GLU A 209 1.68 -11.92 46.29
CA GLU A 209 1.21 -10.54 46.32
C GLU A 209 -0.05 -10.35 45.46
N LYS A 210 -0.82 -9.29 45.76
CA LYS A 210 -1.98 -8.93 44.93
C LYS A 210 -1.48 -8.38 43.60
N PHE A 211 -2.03 -8.89 42.50
CA PHE A 211 -1.76 -8.41 41.14
C PHE A 211 -3.01 -7.74 40.56
N ASP A 212 -2.89 -6.50 40.10
CA ASP A 212 -3.96 -5.79 39.40
C ASP A 212 -3.72 -5.85 37.89
N VAL A 213 -4.60 -6.58 37.21
CA VAL A 213 -4.52 -6.83 35.77
C VAL A 213 -4.77 -5.59 34.92
N LEU A 214 -5.38 -4.53 35.46
CA LEU A 214 -5.65 -3.27 34.74
C LEU A 214 -4.69 -2.14 35.14
N GLU A 215 -3.73 -2.41 36.03
CA GLU A 215 -2.73 -1.43 36.44
C GLU A 215 -1.88 -1.00 35.23
N ASN A 216 -1.78 0.31 35.06
CA ASN A 216 -1.08 0.97 33.95
C ASN A 216 -1.61 0.63 32.55
N VAL A 217 -2.84 0.13 32.42
CA VAL A 217 -3.48 -0.09 31.11
C VAL A 217 -4.47 1.04 30.82
N ARG A 218 -4.35 1.65 29.63
CA ARG A 218 -5.25 2.70 29.12
C ARG A 218 -5.66 2.37 27.70
N ALA A 219 -6.84 2.83 27.29
CA ALA A 219 -7.26 2.78 25.91
C ALA A 219 -7.88 4.11 25.49
N LYS A 220 -7.53 4.58 24.29
CA LYS A 220 -8.07 5.81 23.72
C LYS A 220 -8.43 5.61 22.25
N ASP A 221 -9.54 6.20 21.86
CA ASP A 221 -10.08 6.22 20.52
C ASP A 221 -10.15 7.66 19.97
N ASN A 222 -10.12 7.82 18.64
CA ASN A 222 -10.20 9.10 17.93
C ASN A 222 -11.58 9.76 18.05
N VAL A 223 -12.67 8.99 18.08
CA VAL A 223 -14.05 9.47 18.18
C VAL A 223 -14.61 9.29 19.61
N ASP A 224 -14.45 8.11 20.20
CA ASP A 224 -15.01 7.76 21.50
C ASP A 224 -14.23 8.33 22.70
N GLY A 225 -12.98 8.77 22.48
CA GLY A 225 -12.13 9.29 23.53
C GLY A 225 -11.61 8.19 24.47
N ASP A 226 -11.78 8.33 25.79
CA ASP A 226 -11.25 7.34 26.75
C ASP A 226 -12.18 6.12 26.87
N CYS A 227 -11.73 4.99 26.34
CA CYS A 227 -12.41 3.69 26.38
C CYS A 227 -11.75 2.70 27.36
N THR A 228 -10.91 3.17 28.30
CA THR A 228 -10.19 2.31 29.27
C THR A 228 -11.12 1.41 30.08
N LYS A 229 -12.32 1.87 30.40
CA LYS A 229 -13.32 1.11 31.18
C LYS A 229 -13.91 -0.08 30.40
N ASP A 230 -13.81 -0.05 29.07
CA ASP A 230 -14.41 -1.02 28.16
C ASP A 230 -13.43 -2.13 27.77
N ILE A 231 -12.20 -2.08 28.32
CA ILE A 231 -11.18 -3.11 28.16
C ILE A 231 -11.64 -4.43 28.79
N GLN A 232 -11.62 -5.47 27.97
CA GLN A 232 -11.84 -6.85 28.36
C GLN A 232 -10.50 -7.58 28.45
N VAL A 233 -10.28 -8.33 29.52
CA VAL A 233 -9.05 -9.09 29.75
C VAL A 233 -9.35 -10.58 29.72
N SER A 234 -8.56 -11.33 28.96
CA SER A 234 -8.59 -12.80 28.93
C SER A 234 -7.21 -13.38 29.27
N GLY A 235 -7.21 -14.58 29.87
CA GLY A 235 -6.03 -15.17 30.50
C GLY A 235 -6.06 -15.03 32.02
N GLU A 236 -5.21 -15.79 32.71
CA GLU A 236 -5.13 -15.78 34.17
C GLU A 236 -3.66 -15.77 34.61
N VAL A 237 -3.34 -15.00 35.65
CA VAL A 237 -2.03 -14.95 36.28
C VAL A 237 -2.11 -15.66 37.63
N ASN A 238 -1.35 -16.75 37.79
CA ASN A 238 -1.28 -17.46 39.06
C ASN A 238 -0.09 -16.99 39.90
N VAL A 239 -0.33 -16.03 40.80
CA VAL A 239 0.67 -15.48 41.72
C VAL A 239 1.18 -16.48 42.78
N GLN A 240 0.72 -17.73 42.78
CA GLN A 240 1.23 -18.79 43.66
C GLN A 240 2.34 -19.62 43.00
N LYS A 241 2.56 -19.43 41.69
CA LYS A 241 3.51 -20.24 40.92
C LYS A 241 4.33 -19.35 40.00
N ALA A 242 5.64 -19.36 40.21
CA ALA A 242 6.57 -18.64 39.36
C ALA A 242 6.50 -19.13 37.91
N GLY A 243 6.70 -18.22 36.97
CA GLY A 243 6.65 -18.48 35.54
C GLY A 243 6.07 -17.32 34.75
N THR A 244 6.10 -17.47 33.42
CA THR A 244 5.56 -16.49 32.48
C THR A 244 4.10 -16.81 32.15
N TYR A 245 3.24 -15.80 32.24
CA TYR A 245 1.82 -15.85 31.92
C TYR A 245 1.52 -14.80 30.85
N TYR A 246 0.49 -15.05 30.04
CA TYR A 246 0.07 -14.13 28.98
C TYR A 246 -1.37 -13.70 29.21
N LEU A 247 -1.58 -12.39 29.25
CA LEU A 247 -2.89 -11.76 29.24
C LEU A 247 -3.17 -11.18 27.85
N THR A 248 -4.43 -11.16 27.46
CA THR A 248 -4.88 -10.56 26.21
C THR A 248 -5.95 -9.53 26.51
N TYR A 249 -5.64 -8.28 26.19
CA TYR A 249 -6.50 -7.12 26.36
C TYR A 249 -7.20 -6.85 25.05
N THR A 250 -8.51 -6.69 25.09
CA THR A 250 -9.34 -6.40 23.92
C THR A 250 -10.24 -5.21 24.25
N VAL A 251 -10.30 -4.22 23.38
CA VAL A 251 -11.23 -3.10 23.48
C VAL A 251 -11.91 -2.93 22.13
N GLN A 252 -13.20 -2.63 22.16
CA GLN A 252 -14.01 -2.34 20.97
C GLN A 252 -14.68 -1.00 21.20
N ASP A 253 -14.62 -0.13 20.19
CA ASP A 253 -15.30 1.15 20.19
C ASP A 253 -16.81 0.98 19.91
N GLN A 254 -17.55 2.10 19.82
CA GLN A 254 -18.98 2.07 19.52
C GLN A 254 -19.29 1.74 18.04
N ALA A 255 -18.34 1.99 17.13
CA ALA A 255 -18.47 1.69 15.70
C ALA A 255 -18.19 0.21 15.37
N GLY A 256 -17.62 -0.54 16.31
CA GLY A 256 -17.27 -1.95 16.20
C GLY A 256 -15.80 -2.22 15.87
N ASN A 257 -14.94 -1.20 15.74
CA ASN A 257 -13.53 -1.41 15.50
C ASN A 257 -12.85 -1.94 16.77
N GLN A 258 -11.95 -2.91 16.62
CA GLN A 258 -11.40 -3.67 17.73
C GLN A 258 -9.88 -3.63 17.74
N ALA A 259 -9.30 -3.38 18.91
CA ALA A 259 -7.88 -3.55 19.16
C ALA A 259 -7.63 -4.67 20.17
N LYS A 260 -6.52 -5.40 19.95
CA LYS A 260 -6.13 -6.55 20.76
C LYS A 260 -4.63 -6.57 20.99
N VAL A 261 -4.21 -6.55 22.26
CA VAL A 261 -2.80 -6.54 22.65
C VAL A 261 -2.53 -7.64 23.66
N LYS A 262 -1.44 -8.39 23.46
CA LYS A 262 -0.95 -9.37 24.44
C LYS A 262 0.03 -8.70 25.39
N ARG A 263 -0.01 -9.12 26.66
CA ARG A 263 0.92 -8.71 27.70
C ARG A 263 1.56 -9.93 28.32
N GLU A 264 2.89 -9.94 28.35
CA GLU A 264 3.65 -10.86 29.17
C GLU A 264 3.64 -10.40 30.63
N VAL A 265 3.39 -11.34 31.55
CA VAL A 265 3.49 -11.13 33.00
C VAL A 265 4.38 -12.22 33.58
N VAL A 266 5.52 -11.83 34.11
CA VAL A 266 6.42 -12.73 34.83
C VAL A 266 6.02 -12.76 36.30
N VAL A 267 5.73 -13.95 36.83
CA VAL A 267 5.55 -14.20 38.27
C VAL A 267 6.88 -14.67 38.86
N LYS A 268 7.44 -13.92 39.81
CA LYS A 268 8.73 -14.24 40.45
C LYS A 268 8.79 -13.78 41.91
N GLU A 269 9.88 -14.13 42.60
CA GLU A 269 10.22 -13.55 43.90
C GLU A 269 10.68 -12.11 43.74
N ARG A 270 10.48 -11.28 44.77
CA ARG A 270 10.92 -9.90 44.78
C ARG A 270 12.40 -9.83 45.12
N GLU A 271 13.19 -9.21 44.25
CA GLU A 271 14.63 -9.04 44.40
C GLU A 271 15.00 -7.55 44.29
N THR A 272 16.03 -7.10 45.02
CA THR A 272 16.56 -5.73 44.92
C THR A 272 17.68 -5.60 43.89
N SER A 273 18.06 -6.71 43.26
CA SER A 273 19.03 -6.75 42.18
C SER A 273 18.69 -7.88 41.22
N TYR A 274 18.89 -7.62 39.93
CA TYR A 274 18.68 -8.61 38.89
C TYR A 274 19.75 -8.47 37.81
N ARG A 275 20.17 -9.58 37.22
CA ARG A 275 21.09 -9.59 36.09
C ARG A 275 20.81 -10.77 35.16
N ILE A 276 20.67 -10.46 33.88
CA ILE A 276 20.66 -11.44 32.79
C ILE A 276 22.11 -11.91 32.57
N ASN A 277 22.39 -13.19 32.81
CA ASN A 277 23.76 -13.70 32.83
C ASN A 277 24.30 -14.14 31.47
N ASN A 278 23.42 -14.40 30.50
CA ASN A 278 23.74 -15.05 29.23
C ASN A 278 23.61 -14.11 28.01
N VAL A 279 23.65 -12.79 28.21
CA VAL A 279 23.74 -11.84 27.09
C VAL A 279 25.15 -11.89 26.51
N PRO A 280 25.32 -12.26 25.23
CA PRO A 280 26.63 -12.29 24.59
C PRO A 280 27.32 -10.93 24.65
N MET A 281 28.66 -10.94 24.70
CA MET A 281 29.47 -9.72 24.61
C MET A 281 30.06 -9.62 23.21
N VAL A 282 29.76 -8.53 22.52
CA VAL A 282 30.34 -8.20 21.21
C VAL A 282 31.09 -6.88 21.36
N LEU A 283 32.41 -6.95 21.22
CA LEU A 283 33.26 -5.76 21.23
C LEU A 283 33.37 -5.17 19.83
N GLN A 284 33.28 -3.85 19.72
CA GLN A 284 33.37 -3.16 18.43
C GLN A 284 34.83 -2.98 17.95
N LEU A 285 35.78 -2.95 18.90
CA LEU A 285 37.20 -2.78 18.60
C LEU A 285 37.89 -4.11 18.27
N PRO A 286 38.94 -4.10 17.43
CA PRO A 286 39.63 -2.91 16.88
C PRO A 286 39.02 -2.35 15.58
N ASP A 287 38.12 -3.08 14.93
CA ASP A 287 37.77 -2.82 13.53
C ASP A 287 36.68 -1.74 13.34
N TYR A 288 35.85 -1.50 14.35
CA TYR A 288 34.69 -0.62 14.27
C TYR A 288 34.69 0.42 15.41
N HIS A 289 35.47 1.49 15.24
CA HIS A 289 35.59 2.58 16.21
C HIS A 289 34.28 3.31 16.53
N ASN A 290 33.30 3.32 15.62
CA ASN A 290 31.98 3.96 15.79
C ASN A 290 30.85 2.94 15.51
N GLY A 291 30.98 1.71 16.03
CA GLY A 291 30.04 0.61 15.77
C GLY A 291 29.23 0.19 16.99
N CYS A 292 29.03 1.06 17.97
CA CYS A 292 28.43 0.72 19.27
C CYS A 292 26.97 0.24 19.11
N GLU A 293 26.19 0.85 18.22
CA GLU A 293 24.80 0.48 17.93
C GLU A 293 24.75 -0.90 17.28
N SER A 294 25.57 -1.12 16.26
CA SER A 294 25.63 -2.42 15.56
C SER A 294 26.13 -3.54 16.47
N ALA A 295 27.11 -3.28 17.33
CA ALA A 295 27.59 -4.23 18.32
C ALA A 295 26.50 -4.55 19.36
N SER A 296 25.78 -3.53 19.83
CA SER A 296 24.65 -3.71 20.75
C SER A 296 23.51 -4.51 20.13
N SER A 297 23.14 -4.23 18.88
CA SER A 297 22.14 -5.00 18.14
C SER A 297 22.57 -6.44 17.90
N THR A 298 23.86 -6.66 17.63
CA THR A 298 24.42 -8.03 17.52
C THR A 298 24.26 -8.78 18.84
N MET A 299 24.51 -8.15 19.99
CA MET A 299 24.32 -8.77 21.31
C MET A 299 22.85 -9.15 21.56
N LEU A 300 21.89 -8.27 21.19
CA LEU A 300 20.46 -8.57 21.29
C LEU A 300 20.07 -9.76 20.41
N LEU A 301 20.44 -9.74 19.14
CA LEU A 301 20.12 -10.81 18.18
C LEU A 301 20.70 -12.16 18.64
N GLN A 302 21.96 -12.19 19.06
CA GLN A 302 22.59 -13.42 19.55
C GLN A 302 21.94 -13.95 20.84
N TYR A 303 21.47 -13.05 21.73
CA TYR A 303 20.74 -13.46 22.94
C TYR A 303 19.44 -14.22 22.60
N TYR A 304 18.72 -13.78 21.57
CA TYR A 304 17.52 -14.46 21.06
C TYR A 304 17.80 -15.62 20.09
N GLY A 305 19.07 -16.02 19.97
CA GLY A 305 19.48 -17.24 19.25
C GLY A 305 19.66 -17.06 17.75
N TYR A 306 19.69 -15.83 17.24
CA TYR A 306 20.03 -15.57 15.84
C TYR A 306 21.54 -15.74 15.62
N ASP A 307 21.91 -16.56 14.65
CA ASP A 307 23.32 -16.76 14.27
C ASP A 307 23.72 -15.61 13.34
N ILE A 308 24.32 -14.57 13.91
CA ILE A 308 24.76 -13.39 13.19
C ILE A 308 25.99 -12.76 13.84
N THR A 309 26.89 -12.25 13.00
CA THR A 309 28.12 -11.57 13.41
C THR A 309 28.00 -10.05 13.26
N LEU A 310 28.83 -9.29 13.99
CA LEU A 310 28.88 -7.83 13.89
C LEU A 310 29.11 -7.34 12.44
N PRO A 311 30.04 -7.90 11.64
CA PRO A 311 30.20 -7.50 10.24
C PRO A 311 28.95 -7.74 9.37
N GLU A 312 28.11 -8.73 9.70
CA GLU A 312 26.88 -9.00 8.96
C GLU A 312 25.78 -8.00 9.32
N VAL A 313 25.67 -7.60 10.59
CA VAL A 313 24.78 -6.50 11.01
C VAL A 313 25.20 -5.20 10.32
N ILE A 314 26.49 -4.85 10.38
CA ILE A 314 27.02 -3.60 9.78
C ILE A 314 26.72 -3.49 8.29
N LYS A 315 26.77 -4.60 7.54
CA LYS A 315 26.43 -4.61 6.10
C LYS A 315 24.98 -4.24 5.80
N LYS A 316 24.09 -4.39 6.78
CA LYS A 316 22.66 -4.09 6.65
C LYS A 316 22.32 -2.68 7.10
N VAL A 317 23.21 -2.03 7.86
CA VAL A 317 22.99 -0.67 8.32
C VAL A 317 23.07 0.29 7.13
N PRO A 318 22.04 1.12 6.90
CA PRO A 318 22.12 2.18 5.89
C PRO A 318 23.22 3.17 6.30
N ILE A 319 24.15 3.49 5.40
CA ILE A 319 25.30 4.35 5.68
C ILE A 319 25.39 5.43 4.61
N ILE A 320 25.52 6.69 5.03
CA ILE A 320 25.89 7.80 4.14
C ILE A 320 27.28 8.31 4.56
N PRO A 321 28.30 8.17 3.68
CA PRO A 321 29.64 8.67 3.97
C PRO A 321 29.65 10.18 4.20
N LEU A 322 30.57 10.63 5.06
CA LEU A 322 30.82 12.06 5.25
C LEU A 322 31.52 12.62 4.01
N GLU A 323 30.99 13.73 3.49
CA GLU A 323 31.46 14.34 2.25
C GLU A 323 31.58 15.85 2.41
N TYR A 324 32.69 16.43 1.92
CA TYR A 324 32.80 17.88 1.79
C TYR A 324 32.41 18.31 0.38
N LYS A 325 31.42 19.20 0.29
CA LYS A 325 30.98 19.79 -0.97
C LYS A 325 30.71 21.28 -0.77
N ASP A 326 31.27 22.11 -1.65
CA ASP A 326 31.11 23.57 -1.64
C ASP A 326 31.38 24.22 -0.26
N GLY A 327 32.39 23.70 0.46
CA GLY A 327 32.79 24.20 1.78
C GLY A 327 31.90 23.75 2.95
N ARG A 328 30.89 22.91 2.70
CA ARG A 328 30.01 22.33 3.72
C ARG A 328 30.32 20.85 3.92
N LEU A 329 30.20 20.38 5.16
CA LEU A 329 30.24 18.96 5.50
C LEU A 329 28.83 18.39 5.41
N TYR A 330 28.68 17.30 4.67
CA TYR A 330 27.44 16.56 4.51
C TYR A 330 27.54 15.17 5.14
N GLY A 331 26.43 14.70 5.70
CA GLY A 331 26.26 13.40 6.34
C GLY A 331 24.80 12.97 6.33
N ALA A 332 24.48 11.81 6.91
CA ALA A 332 23.09 11.37 7.03
C ALA A 332 22.33 12.16 8.09
N ASP A 333 21.00 12.17 8.00
CA ASP A 333 20.19 12.26 9.22
C ASP A 333 20.36 10.96 10.03
N PRO A 334 20.83 10.99 11.29
CA PRO A 334 20.95 9.79 12.13
C PRO A 334 19.64 9.02 12.32
N HIS A 335 18.48 9.67 12.19
CA HIS A 335 17.16 9.02 12.21
C HIS A 335 16.83 8.27 10.90
N VAL A 336 17.72 8.30 9.90
CA VAL A 336 17.54 7.64 8.59
C VAL A 336 18.70 6.69 8.28
N ALA A 337 19.94 7.11 8.57
CA ALA A 337 21.13 6.33 8.25
C ALA A 337 22.32 6.69 9.14
N PHE A 338 23.27 5.76 9.23
CA PHE A 338 24.53 5.98 9.92
C PHE A 338 25.35 7.04 9.20
N THR A 339 25.85 8.03 9.96
CA THR A 339 26.66 9.12 9.40
C THR A 339 28.15 8.77 9.38
N GLY A 340 28.72 8.65 8.17
CA GLY A 340 30.15 8.50 7.95
C GLY A 340 30.59 7.04 7.86
N SER A 341 31.56 6.64 8.66
CA SER A 341 32.14 5.30 8.64
C SER A 341 32.32 4.75 10.06
N MET A 342 31.89 3.51 10.27
CA MET A 342 32.05 2.80 11.54
C MET A 342 33.51 2.45 11.84
N SER A 343 34.38 2.33 10.82
CA SER A 343 35.80 1.96 10.98
C SER A 343 36.77 3.15 10.88
N SER A 344 36.27 4.34 10.54
CA SER A 344 37.12 5.52 10.36
C SER A 344 36.40 6.78 10.85
N ARG A 345 36.26 7.81 10.03
CA ARG A 345 35.54 9.03 10.41
C ARG A 345 34.03 8.81 10.27
N GLY A 346 33.33 8.71 11.40
CA GLY A 346 31.88 8.60 11.50
C GLY A 346 31.38 9.08 12.85
N TYR A 347 30.06 9.11 13.00
CA TYR A 347 29.38 9.59 14.21
C TYR A 347 28.49 8.50 14.79
N GLY A 348 27.25 8.37 14.32
CA GLY A 348 26.33 7.36 14.82
C GLY A 348 25.06 7.23 13.99
N ILE A 349 24.14 6.45 14.53
CA ILE A 349 22.79 6.20 14.01
C ILE A 349 21.80 6.11 15.19
N TYR A 350 20.56 6.52 14.98
CA TYR A 350 19.51 6.48 15.99
C TYR A 350 18.57 5.27 15.84
N VAL A 351 17.58 5.23 16.72
CA VAL A 351 16.73 4.07 16.97
C VAL A 351 15.95 3.58 15.75
N GLU A 352 15.38 4.49 14.94
CA GLU A 352 14.45 4.16 13.85
C GLU A 352 15.07 3.23 12.80
N PRO A 353 16.19 3.59 12.14
CA PRO A 353 16.79 2.71 11.14
C PRO A 353 17.39 1.45 11.76
N MET A 354 17.75 1.45 13.05
CA MET A 354 18.20 0.24 13.71
C MET A 354 17.06 -0.74 13.95
N VAL A 355 15.84 -0.27 14.27
CA VAL A 355 14.65 -1.13 14.33
C VAL A 355 14.47 -1.86 12.99
N ASP A 356 14.49 -1.14 11.88
CA ASP A 356 14.37 -1.71 10.53
C ASP A 356 15.46 -2.76 10.22
N VAL A 357 16.70 -2.49 10.65
CA VAL A 357 17.83 -3.42 10.49
C VAL A 357 17.58 -4.72 11.28
N LEU A 358 17.16 -4.62 12.54
CA LEU A 358 16.87 -5.80 13.36
C LEU A 358 15.70 -6.60 12.77
N GLU A 359 14.61 -5.94 12.37
CA GLU A 359 13.45 -6.60 11.78
C GLU A 359 13.81 -7.31 10.47
N THR A 360 14.60 -6.65 9.62
CA THR A 360 15.11 -7.24 8.37
C THR A 360 15.89 -8.53 8.65
N ILE A 361 16.81 -8.51 9.63
CA ILE A 361 17.59 -9.68 10.02
C ILE A 361 16.68 -10.81 10.53
N ILE A 362 15.75 -10.48 11.42
CA ILE A 362 14.82 -11.46 12.01
C ILE A 362 13.98 -12.12 10.91
N ASN A 363 13.45 -11.33 9.98
CA ASN A 363 12.62 -11.80 8.87
C ASN A 363 13.41 -12.68 7.89
N GLU A 364 14.62 -12.30 7.52
CA GLU A 364 15.49 -13.10 6.65
C GLU A 364 15.83 -14.48 7.26
N GLN A 365 16.00 -14.52 8.58
CA GLN A 365 16.23 -15.77 9.32
C GLN A 365 14.93 -16.51 9.68
N LYS A 366 13.76 -16.02 9.23
CA LYS A 366 12.43 -16.58 9.52
C LYS A 366 12.17 -16.73 11.03
N GLY A 367 12.65 -15.77 11.81
CA GLY A 367 12.43 -15.72 13.24
C GLY A 367 10.98 -15.38 13.59
N LYS A 368 10.60 -15.71 14.83
CA LYS A 368 9.26 -15.41 15.38
C LYS A 368 9.18 -14.11 16.18
N HIS A 369 10.34 -13.57 16.58
CA HIS A 369 10.43 -12.42 17.46
C HIS A 369 10.06 -11.12 16.76
N GLN A 370 9.66 -10.13 17.54
CA GLN A 370 9.37 -8.77 17.08
C GLN A 370 10.34 -7.78 17.72
N VAL A 371 10.64 -6.70 17.01
CA VAL A 371 11.44 -5.60 17.53
C VAL A 371 10.50 -4.55 18.09
N LYS A 372 10.81 -4.03 19.27
CA LYS A 372 10.01 -3.02 19.95
C LYS A 372 10.85 -1.77 20.16
N ASN A 373 10.41 -0.68 19.55
CA ASN A 373 10.93 0.65 19.85
C ASN A 373 10.35 1.10 21.20
N LEU A 374 11.22 1.22 22.21
CA LEU A 374 10.87 1.64 23.57
C LEU A 374 11.21 3.12 23.82
N THR A 375 11.47 3.89 22.77
CA THR A 375 11.83 5.29 22.89
C THR A 375 10.79 6.08 23.69
N GLY A 376 11.26 6.84 24.68
CA GLY A 376 10.42 7.59 25.61
C GLY A 376 10.02 6.82 26.88
N SER A 377 10.36 5.53 27.01
CA SER A 377 10.12 4.76 28.24
C SER A 377 10.98 5.28 29.39
N SER A 378 10.47 5.24 30.62
CA SER A 378 11.27 5.58 31.81
C SER A 378 12.30 4.48 32.09
N LEU A 379 13.38 4.82 32.81
CA LEU A 379 14.36 3.83 33.22
C LEU A 379 13.71 2.70 34.04
N ASP A 380 12.76 3.00 34.93
CA ASP A 380 12.03 1.98 35.69
C ASP A 380 11.26 0.98 34.80
N ASP A 381 10.65 1.45 33.72
CA ASP A 381 9.97 0.56 32.77
C ASP A 381 11.01 -0.34 32.08
N LEU A 382 12.16 0.21 31.67
CA LEU A 382 13.25 -0.58 31.07
C LEU A 382 13.83 -1.61 32.05
N LEU A 383 14.03 -1.24 33.32
CA LEU A 383 14.49 -2.16 34.36
C LEU A 383 13.48 -3.28 34.61
N THR A 384 12.18 -2.99 34.48
CA THR A 384 11.13 -4.02 34.56
C THR A 384 11.25 -5.01 33.42
N TYR A 385 11.47 -4.57 32.17
CA TYR A 385 11.73 -5.48 31.05
C TYR A 385 13.00 -6.32 31.23
N VAL A 386 14.07 -5.71 31.74
CA VAL A 386 15.31 -6.44 32.08
C VAL A 386 15.02 -7.50 33.13
N GLU A 387 14.23 -7.20 34.15
CA GLU A 387 13.84 -8.14 35.19
C GLU A 387 12.93 -9.27 34.67
N MET A 388 12.16 -9.00 33.61
CA MET A 388 11.42 -10.02 32.85
C MET A 388 12.32 -10.89 31.96
N GLY A 389 13.60 -10.53 31.80
CA GLY A 389 14.58 -11.29 31.03
C GLY A 389 14.87 -10.74 29.63
N HIS A 390 14.44 -9.51 29.32
CA HIS A 390 14.71 -8.86 28.04
C HIS A 390 15.87 -7.86 28.16
N PRO A 391 17.04 -8.11 27.56
CA PRO A 391 18.10 -7.11 27.50
C PRO A 391 17.68 -5.96 26.58
N ILE A 392 18.07 -4.73 26.94
CA ILE A 392 17.63 -3.51 26.26
C ILE A 392 18.82 -2.83 25.61
N GLN A 393 18.81 -2.66 24.29
CA GLN A 393 19.74 -1.76 23.61
C GLN A 393 19.31 -0.32 23.90
N ILE A 394 20.25 0.53 24.30
CA ILE A 394 19.95 1.86 24.81
C ILE A 394 21.02 2.87 24.37
N TRP A 395 20.57 4.07 24.01
CA TRP A 395 21.47 5.20 23.74
C TRP A 395 21.64 6.03 25.00
N ALA A 396 22.88 6.30 25.36
CA ALA A 396 23.25 7.13 26.49
C ALA A 396 24.56 7.84 26.19
N THR A 397 24.93 8.83 26.98
CA THR A 397 26.23 9.48 26.78
C THR A 397 27.38 8.64 27.32
N ALA A 398 28.47 8.58 26.55
CA ALA A 398 29.73 7.96 26.96
C ALA A 398 30.25 8.58 28.27
N SER A 399 30.69 7.72 29.20
CA SER A 399 31.23 8.12 30.50
C SER A 399 30.27 8.98 31.36
N LEU A 400 28.95 8.91 31.13
CA LEU A 400 27.94 9.66 31.88
C LEU A 400 28.11 11.19 31.80
N GLN A 401 28.72 11.71 30.73
CA GLN A 401 28.80 13.16 30.50
C GLN A 401 27.43 13.71 30.15
N THR A 402 27.04 14.87 30.67
CA THR A 402 25.75 15.45 30.24
C THR A 402 25.81 15.90 28.78
N TYR A 403 24.65 16.05 28.12
CA TYR A 403 24.56 16.59 26.77
C TYR A 403 25.25 17.96 26.67
N GLU A 404 25.13 18.80 27.69
CA GLU A 404 25.79 20.12 27.72
C GLU A 404 27.32 20.01 27.78
N GLN A 405 27.85 18.99 28.45
CA GLN A 405 29.29 18.73 28.55
C GLN A 405 29.85 18.11 27.27
N SER A 406 29.00 17.47 26.50
CA SER A 406 29.34 16.82 25.23
C SER A 406 29.68 17.85 24.15
N GLY A 407 30.84 17.69 23.52
CA GLY A 407 31.15 18.41 22.29
C GLY A 407 30.10 18.15 21.21
N LYS A 408 29.85 19.14 20.35
CA LYS A 408 28.88 19.01 19.25
C LYS A 408 29.58 18.99 17.91
N GLN A 409 29.14 18.08 17.04
CA GLN A 409 29.46 18.12 15.63
C GLN A 409 28.21 18.52 14.84
N GLU A 410 28.39 19.38 13.85
CA GLU A 410 27.33 19.72 12.89
C GLU A 410 27.67 19.29 11.47
N TRP A 411 26.65 18.96 10.70
CA TRP A 411 26.71 18.74 9.25
C TRP A 411 25.35 19.04 8.59
N TYR A 412 25.36 19.14 7.27
CA TYR A 412 24.17 19.25 6.44
C TYR A 412 23.70 17.87 5.97
N ILE A 413 22.39 17.70 5.79
CA ILE A 413 21.85 16.38 5.42
C ILE A 413 22.09 16.10 3.93
N LYS A 414 22.62 14.90 3.67
CA LYS A 414 22.55 14.23 2.38
C LYS A 414 21.59 13.06 2.53
N THR A 415 20.61 12.97 1.65
CA THR A 415 19.58 11.92 1.68
C THR A 415 20.06 10.63 1.01
N LEU A 416 19.35 9.52 1.22
CA LEU A 416 19.70 8.21 0.66
C LEU A 416 19.67 8.17 -0.88
N ASP A 417 18.80 8.95 -1.51
CA ASP A 417 18.74 9.13 -2.97
C ASP A 417 19.82 10.10 -3.50
N GLY A 418 20.67 10.63 -2.63
CA GLY A 418 21.85 11.42 -2.97
C GLY A 418 21.62 12.92 -3.10
N GLN A 419 20.45 13.44 -2.68
CA GLN A 419 20.19 14.88 -2.66
C GLN A 419 20.92 15.56 -1.51
N TYR A 420 21.29 16.83 -1.72
CA TYR A 420 21.96 17.68 -0.74
C TYR A 420 20.96 18.72 -0.27
N THR A 421 20.74 18.82 1.05
CA THR A 421 19.76 19.76 1.62
C THR A 421 20.43 20.90 2.37
N ASP A 422 19.64 21.91 2.73
CA ASP A 422 20.07 23.00 3.64
C ASP A 422 19.76 22.69 5.12
N GLU A 423 19.14 21.55 5.40
CA GLU A 423 18.83 21.10 6.75
C GLU A 423 20.11 20.65 7.47
N LYS A 424 20.14 20.86 8.79
CA LYS A 424 21.31 20.61 9.63
C LYS A 424 21.00 19.66 10.76
N VAL A 425 21.98 18.82 11.05
CA VAL A 425 22.02 17.98 12.25
C VAL A 425 23.08 18.53 13.20
N THR A 426 22.75 18.58 14.49
CA THR A 426 23.71 18.81 15.58
C THR A 426 23.79 17.54 16.42
N PHE A 427 24.96 16.89 16.41
CA PHE A 427 25.16 15.59 17.02
C PHE A 427 26.09 15.67 18.24
N PRO A 428 25.72 15.05 19.38
CA PRO A 428 26.60 14.95 20.55
C PRO A 428 27.73 13.96 20.29
N VAL A 429 28.98 14.40 20.37
CA VAL A 429 30.17 13.54 20.17
C VAL A 429 30.31 12.49 21.27
N SER A 430 29.65 12.69 22.41
CA SER A 430 29.56 11.71 23.48
C SER A 430 28.43 10.71 23.28
N GLU A 431 27.72 10.68 22.15
CA GLU A 431 26.75 9.61 21.88
C GLU A 431 27.41 8.23 22.07
N HIS A 432 26.66 7.31 22.65
CA HIS A 432 27.07 5.93 22.81
C HIS A 432 25.86 5.00 22.89
N CYS A 433 26.05 3.76 22.48
CA CYS A 433 25.01 2.73 22.54
C CYS A 433 25.52 1.49 23.29
N LEU A 434 24.66 0.96 24.16
CA LEU A 434 24.97 -0.05 25.15
C LEU A 434 23.83 -1.07 25.24
N VAL A 435 24.05 -2.18 25.94
CA VAL A 435 22.96 -3.11 26.30
C VAL A 435 22.80 -3.17 27.81
N LEU A 436 21.65 -2.73 28.32
CA LEU A 436 21.25 -2.83 29.71
C LEU A 436 20.84 -4.27 30.02
N ILE A 437 21.52 -4.88 30.99
CA ILE A 437 21.39 -6.32 31.30
C ILE A 437 21.10 -6.59 32.78
N GLY A 438 21.08 -5.57 33.63
CA GLY A 438 20.80 -5.75 35.04
C GLY A 438 20.88 -4.46 35.85
N PHE A 439 20.61 -4.58 37.13
CA PHE A 439 20.66 -3.49 38.11
C PHE A 439 20.75 -4.01 39.54
N ASN A 440 21.06 -3.10 40.46
CA ASN A 440 20.76 -3.20 41.88
C ASN A 440 20.11 -1.89 42.35
N ASP A 441 19.99 -1.67 43.66
CA ASP A 441 19.37 -0.46 44.20
C ASP A 441 20.01 0.84 43.68
N GLU A 442 21.35 0.88 43.57
CA GLU A 442 22.13 2.09 43.27
C GLU A 442 22.66 2.14 41.83
N HIS A 443 22.80 1.00 41.15
CA HIS A 443 23.54 0.90 39.89
C HIS A 443 22.80 0.13 38.81
N VAL A 444 23.13 0.44 37.55
CA VAL A 444 22.80 -0.38 36.37
C VAL A 444 24.02 -1.17 35.91
N ILE A 445 23.77 -2.32 35.28
CA ILE A 445 24.78 -3.22 34.71
C ILE A 445 24.59 -3.26 33.20
N LEU A 446 25.65 -2.93 32.47
CA LEU A 446 25.62 -2.72 31.02
C LEU A 446 26.68 -3.61 30.34
N ASN A 447 26.33 -4.20 29.21
CA ASN A 447 27.32 -4.66 28.24
C ASN A 447 27.73 -3.46 27.39
N ASN A 448 28.99 -3.04 27.53
CA ASN A 448 29.57 -1.91 26.81
C ASN A 448 30.45 -2.41 25.65
N PRO A 449 30.09 -2.13 24.38
CA PRO A 449 30.85 -2.57 23.21
C PRO A 449 32.32 -2.11 23.18
N LEU A 450 32.68 -1.06 23.93
CA LEU A 450 34.06 -0.56 24.02
C LEU A 450 34.88 -1.22 25.14
N GLN A 451 34.23 -1.67 26.21
CA GLN A 451 34.90 -1.96 27.49
C GLN A 451 34.53 -3.31 28.11
N GLY A 452 33.54 -4.03 27.58
CA GLY A 452 32.98 -5.20 28.23
C GLY A 452 31.89 -4.84 29.24
N ILE A 453 31.74 -5.61 30.31
CA ILE A 453 30.71 -5.34 31.32
C ILE A 453 31.10 -4.13 32.16
N THR A 454 30.21 -3.14 32.27
CA THR A 454 30.37 -1.94 33.10
C THR A 454 29.22 -1.78 34.08
N ILE A 455 29.48 -1.13 35.21
CA ILE A 455 28.49 -0.83 36.26
C ILE A 455 28.47 0.67 36.48
N TRP A 456 27.32 1.31 36.30
CA TRP A 456 27.16 2.76 36.35
C TRP A 456 26.13 3.16 37.40
N ASP A 457 26.31 4.34 38.00
CA ASP A 457 25.32 4.93 38.91
C ASP A 457 23.99 5.12 38.19
N LYS A 458 22.88 4.72 38.85
CA LYS A 458 21.56 4.67 38.23
C LYS A 458 21.01 6.06 37.91
N GLU A 459 21.16 7.02 38.82
CA GLU A 459 20.65 8.39 38.64
C GLU A 459 21.40 9.12 37.53
N ALA A 460 22.74 9.03 37.54
CA ALA A 460 23.57 9.60 36.49
C ALA A 460 23.31 8.95 35.12
N PHE A 461 23.08 7.63 35.10
CA PHE A 461 22.70 6.93 33.88
C PHE A 461 21.34 7.38 33.34
N GLU A 462 20.35 7.59 34.21
CA GLU A 462 19.03 8.07 33.78
C GLU A 462 19.14 9.44 33.09
N ILE A 463 19.99 10.34 33.62
CA ILE A 463 20.26 11.64 32.99
C ILE A 463 20.92 11.42 31.61
N ALA A 464 21.97 10.58 31.53
CA ALA A 464 22.66 10.28 30.28
C ALA A 464 21.75 9.68 29.20
N TYR A 465 20.81 8.82 29.60
CA TYR A 465 19.79 8.24 28.72
C TYR A 465 18.78 9.29 28.24
N LYS A 466 18.26 10.13 29.15
CA LYS A 466 17.33 11.22 28.81
C LYS A 466 17.97 12.23 27.86
N ASP A 467 19.23 12.55 28.09
CA ASP A 467 20.03 13.46 27.27
C ASP A 467 20.18 12.97 25.81
N MET A 468 20.07 11.65 25.57
CA MET A 468 20.05 11.03 24.23
C MET A 468 18.63 10.80 23.69
N GLY A 469 17.63 11.49 24.22
CA GLY A 469 16.25 11.38 23.73
C GLY A 469 15.52 10.14 24.23
N SER A 470 16.03 9.48 25.27
CA SER A 470 15.41 8.29 25.86
C SER A 470 15.18 7.16 24.83
N GLN A 471 16.16 6.91 23.96
CA GLN A 471 16.06 5.92 22.89
C GLN A 471 16.41 4.51 23.38
N ALA A 472 15.55 3.54 23.08
CA ALA A 472 15.76 2.15 23.49
C ALA A 472 15.09 1.15 22.53
N ILE A 473 15.69 -0.03 22.38
CA ILE A 473 15.18 -1.16 21.58
C ILE A 473 15.16 -2.42 22.44
N MET A 474 14.10 -3.20 22.27
CA MET A 474 13.96 -4.55 22.79
C MET A 474 13.57 -5.51 21.67
N ILE A 475 13.89 -6.80 21.82
CA ILE A 475 13.29 -7.88 21.03
C ILE A 475 12.37 -8.68 21.96
N GLU A 476 11.19 -9.11 21.51
CA GLU A 476 10.23 -9.95 22.28
C GLU A 476 9.67 -11.10 21.42
N GLU A 477 9.08 -12.13 22.05
CA GLU A 477 8.54 -13.33 21.38
C GLU A 477 7.24 -13.14 20.60
#